data_AF-A0A1Y0IEI8-F1
#
_entry.id   AF-A0A1Y0IEI8-F1
#
_cell.length_a   1.000
_cell.length_b   1.000
_cell.length_c   1.000
_cell.angle_alpha   90.00
_cell.angle_beta   90.00
_cell.angle_gamma   90.00
#
_symmetry.space_group_name_H-M   'P 1'
#
loop_
_entity.id
_entity.type
_entity.pdbx_description
1 polymer ?
#
loop_
_entity_poly.entity_id
_entity_poly.type
_entity_poly.pdbx_seq_one_letter_code
_entity_poly.pdbx_strand_id
1 'polypeptide(L)'
;MAGMVPIPGLAVYCATKFAVVGLTKTLREEYRDTGINFSTIMPCKVTTELALGSDEAAKGVPTSTPEEIAAAVLKSIAHELTEVTIPSYLGYSPAILNLTPFS
;
A
#
# COMPACT_ATOMS: atom_id res chain seq x y z
N MET A 1 -1.00 -3.25 -0.26
CA MET A 1 -1.76 -3.63 0.94
C MET A 1 -0.92 -4.32 2.01
N ALA A 2 0.22 -4.95 1.69
CA ALA A 2 1.06 -5.63 2.68
C ALA A 2 1.59 -4.76 3.84
N GLY A 3 1.54 -3.42 3.72
CA GLY A 3 1.87 -2.48 4.81
C GLY A 3 0.70 -2.08 5.69
N MET A 4 -0.51 -2.57 5.41
CA MET A 4 -1.75 -2.26 6.15
C MET A 4 -2.55 -3.50 6.53
N VAL A 5 -2.38 -4.62 5.81
CA VAL A 5 -3.11 -5.88 6.01
C VAL A 5 -2.10 -7.04 6.07
N PRO A 6 -2.24 -7.98 7.02
CA PRO A 6 -1.38 -9.16 7.08
C PRO A 6 -1.66 -10.10 5.90
N ILE A 7 -0.59 -10.66 5.32
CA ILE A 7 -0.68 -11.67 4.26
C ILE A 7 0.09 -12.92 4.72
N PRO A 8 -0.59 -14.05 4.94
CA PRO A 8 0.06 -15.31 5.29
C PRO A 8 1.18 -15.67 4.31
N GLY A 9 2.29 -16.20 4.82
CA GLY A 9 3.47 -16.54 4.02
C GLY A 9 4.41 -15.35 3.70
N LEU A 10 4.02 -14.11 4.04
CA LEU A 10 4.82 -12.91 3.79
C LEU A 10 5.17 -12.12 5.06
N ALA A 11 5.30 -12.79 6.21
CA ALA A 11 5.43 -12.13 7.52
C ALA A 11 6.53 -11.05 7.59
N VAL A 12 7.76 -11.36 7.14
CA VAL A 12 8.87 -10.39 7.12
C VAL A 12 8.59 -9.24 6.15
N TYR A 13 8.06 -9.54 4.97
CA TYR A 13 7.69 -8.53 3.98
C TYR A 13 6.60 -7.60 4.53
N CYS A 14 5.52 -8.15 5.10
CA CYS A 14 4.49 -7.37 5.78
C CYS A 14 5.11 -6.50 6.87
N ALA A 15 5.89 -7.06 7.80
CA ALA A 15 6.54 -6.29 8.86
C ALA A 15 7.32 -5.08 8.33
N THR A 16 8.12 -5.29 7.27
CA THR A 16 8.87 -4.19 6.64
C THR A 16 7.96 -3.12 6.03
N LYS A 17 6.85 -3.52 5.37
CA LYS A 17 5.92 -2.57 4.75
C LYS A 17 5.07 -1.83 5.79
N PHE A 18 4.70 -2.46 6.89
CA PHE A 18 4.07 -1.79 8.03
C PHE A 18 5.03 -0.76 8.66
N ALA A 19 6.31 -1.11 8.79
CA ALA A 19 7.32 -0.17 9.29
C ALA A 19 7.47 1.06 8.39
N VAL A 20 7.47 0.89 7.06
CA VAL A 20 7.50 2.03 6.10
C VAL A 20 6.28 2.94 6.27
N VAL A 21 5.08 2.38 6.43
CA VAL A 21 3.86 3.18 6.67
C VAL A 21 3.98 3.94 7.99
N GLY A 22 4.37 3.25 9.07
CA GLY A 22 4.55 3.87 10.39
C GLY A 22 5.55 5.01 10.36
N LEU A 23 6.73 4.79 9.76
CA LEU A 23 7.76 5.81 9.60
C LEU A 23 7.25 7.02 8.83
N THR A 24 6.55 6.81 7.71
CA THR A 24 6.04 7.92 6.89
C THR A 24 4.96 8.73 7.63
N LYS A 25 4.12 8.07 8.43
CA LYS A 25 3.15 8.74 9.31
C LYS A 25 3.84 9.59 10.37
N THR A 26 4.86 9.05 11.04
CA THR A 26 5.63 9.79 12.04
C THR A 26 6.31 11.01 11.42
N LEU A 27 6.98 10.86 10.28
CA LEU A 27 7.63 11.98 9.58
C LEU A 27 6.61 13.05 9.18
N ARG A 28 5.41 12.68 8.74
CA ARG A 28 4.37 13.66 8.43
C ARG A 28 3.99 14.51 9.64
N GLU A 29 3.89 13.90 10.83
CA GLU A 29 3.59 14.62 12.06
C GLU A 29 4.75 15.52 12.50
N GLU A 30 5.99 15.01 12.42
CA GLU A 30 7.20 15.77 12.79
C GLU A 30 7.43 17.00 11.90
N TYR A 31 7.02 16.93 10.63
CA TYR A 31 7.27 17.97 9.63
C TYR A 31 6.03 18.78 9.22
N ARG A 32 4.91 18.63 9.93
CA ARG A 32 3.61 19.25 9.63
C ARG A 32 3.69 20.74 9.29
N ASP A 33 4.53 21.49 10.00
CA ASP A 33 4.61 22.96 9.89
C ASP A 33 5.79 23.44 9.02
N THR A 34 6.48 22.53 8.33
CA THR A 34 7.69 22.84 7.55
C THR A 34 7.43 23.08 6.07
N GLY A 35 6.20 22.84 5.60
CA GLY A 35 5.86 22.83 4.18
C GLY A 35 6.36 21.60 3.40
N ILE A 36 6.95 20.61 4.09
CA ILE A 36 7.38 19.34 3.49
C ILE A 36 6.25 18.32 3.58
N ASN A 37 5.85 17.76 2.44
CA ASN A 37 4.77 16.78 2.33
C ASN A 37 5.29 15.34 2.21
N PHE A 38 4.69 14.44 2.99
CA PHE A 38 5.00 13.01 2.98
C PHE A 38 3.81 12.19 2.47
N SER A 39 4.02 11.41 1.41
CA SER A 39 3.00 10.56 0.79
C SER A 39 3.36 9.07 0.92
N THR A 40 2.39 8.23 1.22
CA THR A 40 2.54 6.77 1.24
C THR A 40 1.71 6.15 0.12
N ILE A 41 2.37 5.42 -0.79
CA ILE A 41 1.72 4.70 -1.89
C ILE A 41 1.59 3.23 -1.52
N MET A 42 0.35 2.74 -1.53
CA MET A 42 -0.04 1.40 -1.08
C MET A 42 -0.68 0.63 -2.24
N PRO A 43 0.13 0.09 -3.16
CA PRO A 43 -0.39 -0.72 -4.25
C PRO A 43 -0.90 -2.07 -3.74
N CYS A 44 -1.88 -2.64 -4.42
CA CYS A 44 -2.21 -4.07 -4.37
C CYS A 44 -1.11 -4.88 -5.08
N LYS A 45 -1.37 -6.14 -5.42
CA LYS A 45 -0.40 -6.96 -6.16
C LYS A 45 0.04 -6.18 -7.40
N VAL A 46 1.34 -6.01 -7.60
CA VAL A 46 1.88 -5.41 -8.82
C VAL A 46 2.52 -6.55 -9.62
N THR A 47 2.27 -6.60 -10.93
CA THR A 47 2.90 -7.60 -11.81
C THR A 47 4.39 -7.25 -11.97
N THR A 48 5.23 -7.66 -11.03
CA THR A 48 6.70 -7.57 -11.16
C THR A 48 7.33 -8.92 -10.83
N GLU A 49 8.60 -9.10 -11.19
CA GLU A 49 9.37 -10.32 -10.84
C GLU A 49 9.41 -10.59 -9.32
N LEU A 50 9.17 -9.57 -8.50
CA LEU A 50 9.05 -9.70 -7.03
C LEU A 50 7.81 -10.49 -6.58
N ALA A 51 6.86 -10.74 -7.49
CA ALA A 51 5.71 -11.61 -7.24
C ALA A 51 6.04 -13.11 -7.41
N LEU A 52 7.20 -13.46 -8.00
CA LEU A 52 7.63 -14.85 -8.18
C LEU A 52 7.76 -15.55 -6.81
N GLY A 53 6.89 -16.52 -6.55
CA GLY A 53 6.83 -17.24 -5.27
C GLY A 53 5.72 -16.78 -4.31
N SER A 54 4.98 -15.72 -4.65
CA SER A 54 3.86 -15.20 -3.87
C SER A 54 2.48 -15.47 -4.49
N ASP A 55 2.42 -16.23 -5.59
CA ASP A 55 1.19 -16.41 -6.36
C ASP A 55 0.07 -17.12 -5.59
N GLU A 56 0.40 -18.11 -4.75
CA GLU A 56 -0.59 -18.74 -3.87
C GLU A 56 -0.98 -17.83 -2.68
N ALA A 57 -0.04 -17.04 -2.16
CA ALA A 57 -0.29 -16.12 -1.04
C ALA A 57 -1.08 -14.86 -1.46
N ALA A 58 -1.03 -14.48 -2.74
CA ALA A 58 -1.68 -13.30 -3.31
C ALA A 58 -2.82 -13.66 -4.29
N LYS A 59 -3.35 -14.88 -4.18
CA LYS A 59 -4.45 -15.38 -5.02
C LYS A 59 -5.72 -14.57 -4.76
N GLY A 60 -6.33 -14.05 -5.83
CA GLY A 60 -7.53 -13.21 -5.74
C GLY A 60 -7.28 -11.73 -5.40
N VAL A 61 -6.02 -11.30 -5.17
CA VAL A 61 -5.69 -9.89 -5.00
C VAL A 61 -5.69 -9.20 -6.37
N PRO A 62 -6.43 -8.10 -6.56
CA PRO A 62 -6.43 -7.35 -7.81
C PRO A 62 -5.01 -6.88 -8.16
N THR A 63 -4.65 -7.07 -9.42
CA THR A 63 -3.33 -6.72 -9.92
C THR A 63 -3.38 -5.34 -10.58
N SER A 64 -2.47 -4.45 -10.19
CA SER A 64 -2.32 -3.14 -10.84
C SER A 64 -1.11 -3.12 -11.78
N THR A 65 -1.23 -2.37 -12.88
CA THR A 65 -0.13 -2.22 -13.84
C THR A 65 0.89 -1.18 -13.34
N PRO A 66 2.17 -1.26 -13.76
CA PRO A 66 3.17 -0.25 -13.43
C PRO A 66 2.74 1.19 -13.81
N GLU A 67 2.02 1.34 -14.91
CA GLU A 67 1.52 2.63 -15.40
C GLU A 67 0.45 3.22 -14.46
N GLU A 68 -0.43 2.38 -13.91
CA GLU A 68 -1.40 2.80 -12.91
C GLU A 68 -0.71 3.27 -11.63
N ILE A 69 0.36 2.57 -11.21
CA ILE A 69 1.16 2.97 -10.06
C ILE A 69 1.83 4.32 -10.32
N ALA A 70 2.47 4.49 -11.48
CA ALA A 70 3.13 5.73 -11.86
C ALA A 70 2.17 6.92 -11.91
N ALA A 71 0.98 6.73 -12.51
CA ALA A 71 -0.06 7.75 -12.56
C ALA A 71 -0.54 8.15 -11.16
N ALA A 72 -0.69 7.18 -10.25
CA ALA A 72 -1.08 7.44 -8.88
C ALA A 72 0.00 8.20 -8.08
N VAL A 73 1.28 7.92 -8.31
CA VAL A 73 2.39 8.69 -7.73
C VAL A 73 2.37 10.14 -8.22
N LEU A 74 2.23 10.36 -9.53
CA LEU A 74 2.14 11.71 -10.09
C LEU A 74 0.95 12.48 -9.50
N LYS A 75 -0.19 11.81 -9.36
CA LYS A 75 -1.38 12.39 -8.75
C LYS A 75 -1.17 12.72 -7.27
N SER A 76 -0.44 11.88 -6.52
CA SER A 76 -0.18 12.13 -5.10
C SER A 76 0.68 13.38 -4.90
N ILE A 77 1.65 13.59 -5.79
CA ILE A 77 2.50 14.78 -5.78
C ILE A 77 1.67 16.01 -6.15
N ALA A 78 0.89 15.95 -7.24
CA ALA A 78 0.13 17.10 -7.75
C ALA A 78 -0.96 17.60 -6.79
N HIS A 79 -1.49 16.72 -5.93
CA HIS A 79 -2.59 17.03 -5.02
C HIS A 79 -2.23 16.85 -3.53
N GLU A 80 -0.94 16.68 -3.22
CA GLU A 80 -0.44 16.51 -1.85
C GLU A 80 -1.16 15.38 -1.07
N LEU A 81 -1.46 14.26 -1.75
CA LEU A 81 -2.21 13.16 -1.16
C LEU A 81 -1.32 12.37 -0.19
N THR A 82 -1.71 12.35 1.07
CA THR A 82 -0.94 11.70 2.15
C THR A 82 -0.94 10.18 2.06
N GLU A 83 -2.06 9.57 1.69
CA GLU A 83 -2.22 8.12 1.57
C GLU A 83 -2.94 7.77 0.27
N VAL A 84 -2.33 6.92 -0.55
CA VAL A 84 -2.88 6.48 -1.84
C VAL A 84 -2.91 4.97 -1.91
N THR A 85 -4.11 4.39 -2.03
CA THR A 85 -4.28 2.94 -2.25
C THR A 85 -4.63 2.68 -3.71
N ILE A 86 -4.09 1.61 -4.29
CA ILE A 86 -4.28 1.29 -5.70
C ILE A 86 -4.63 -0.20 -5.83
N PRO A 87 -5.74 -0.59 -6.47
CA PRO A 87 -6.81 0.26 -7.01
C PRO A 87 -7.48 1.15 -5.96
N SER A 88 -7.87 2.37 -6.35
CA SER A 88 -8.40 3.40 -5.42
C SER A 88 -9.72 3.02 -4.74
N TYR A 89 -10.52 2.16 -5.37
CA TYR A 89 -11.77 1.63 -4.79
C TYR A 89 -11.52 0.60 -3.67
N LEU A 90 -10.28 0.10 -3.53
CA LEU A 90 -9.85 -0.71 -2.39
C LEU A 90 -9.26 0.14 -1.26
N GLY A 91 -9.46 1.45 -1.30
CA GLY A 91 -9.15 2.35 -0.19
C GLY A 91 -9.72 1.85 1.13
N TYR A 92 -9.15 2.35 2.24
CA TYR A 92 -9.31 1.88 3.63
C TYR A 92 -10.77 1.72 4.09
N SER A 93 -11.44 0.68 3.59
CA SER A 93 -12.75 0.26 4.03
C SER A 93 -12.52 -0.84 5.06
N PRO A 94 -13.07 -0.72 6.28
CA PRO A 94 -13.05 -1.81 7.25
C PRO A 94 -13.68 -3.10 6.70
N ALA A 95 -14.47 -3.02 5.61
CA ALA A 95 -14.99 -4.18 4.91
C ALA A 95 -13.90 -5.03 4.20
N ILE A 96 -12.77 -4.46 3.79
CA ILE A 96 -11.68 -5.22 3.13
C ILE A 96 -10.89 -6.03 4.17
N LEU A 97 -10.82 -5.56 5.42
CA LEU A 97 -10.27 -6.36 6.52
C LEU A 97 -11.07 -7.66 6.72
N ASN A 98 -12.39 -7.60 6.48
CA ASN A 98 -13.32 -8.75 6.55
C ASN A 98 -13.32 -9.62 5.28
N LEU A 99 -12.60 -9.25 4.22
CA LEU A 99 -12.45 -10.08 3.01
C LEU A 99 -11.20 -10.98 3.07
N THR A 100 -10.44 -10.93 4.17
CA THR A 100 -9.51 -12.02 4.47
C THR A 100 -10.34 -13.25 4.86
N PRO A 101 -10.11 -14.44 4.28
CA PRO A 101 -10.92 -15.63 4.49
C PRO A 101 -10.72 -16.28 5.87
N PHE A 102 -10.59 -15.46 6.92
CA PHE A 102 -10.45 -15.87 8.31
C PHE A 102 -11.43 -15.09 9.18
N SER A 103 -12.71 -15.44 9.05
CA SER A 103 -13.72 -15.38 10.11
C SER A 103 -14.43 -16.72 10.15
#